data_AF-F4P7E2-F1
#
_entry.id   AF-F4P7E2-F1
#
_cell.length_a   1.000
_cell.length_b   1.000
_cell.length_c   1.000
_cell.angle_alpha   90.00
_cell.angle_beta   90.00
_cell.angle_gamma   90.00
#
_symmetry.space_group_name_H-M   'P 1'
#
loop_
_entity.id
_entity.type
_entity.pdbx_description
1 polymer ?
#
loop_
_entity_poly.entity_id
_entity_poly.type
_entity_poly.pdbx_seq_one_letter_code
_entity_poly.pdbx_strand_id
1 'polypeptide(L)'
;MITLLEEIGANETDDYPTEMHAFLGIIQEEQKIYDSVFQEIIRQVMVNMVERGEVIAEIRKRYANMFIKIPKHIKNMHTELVAQRKLNRRLSEEMLHSKETIAELIRELDFVRKHDSEVSKQAQEAQEKLVSVLTQSDDTDEILEEYHRLYRMQRDRLEESVKLSEQEKRIWMDAATSLAVRIGEEHGVGDLVLLQKHEYSRLRSTSHMIITISETNDAELSGIEKKIGEWRAKLIKLSQSVIEEDHSNMEILAKMQRDMKLVLKNLTSNEPMDAIESDHSLLKAFHIFDIKTLGDHLIKWVDQITAVAIRFTSDRDLSVQEEIKYIRKMSELWIESGLKLLRRSEKSTNGKDYLSLSDVLKKLAIDIEEWLTKLDLRVSGEDGIASQVINLQNQLEDRQTAFSARDLDKPLPQSERAQLKESLTHWTDQIGALVNTLSNTAEKQQHKIPLHVENWISKLLDQMNTDTDVRNEENTKLHTSMISWMVHLLIKGGREKPSETWDHEFQQLNQELISFNANLMCDAADIEMISDDKQDLRKVVQ
;
A
#
# COMPACT_ATOMS: atom_id res chain seq x y z
N MET A 1 -49.11 91.14 -25.16
CA MET A 1 -48.58 89.95 -24.48
C MET A 1 -49.64 88.85 -24.43
N ILE A 2 -50.84 89.12 -23.88
CA ILE A 2 -51.98 88.18 -23.92
C ILE A 2 -52.37 87.81 -25.36
N THR A 3 -52.49 88.79 -26.25
CA THR A 3 -52.74 88.58 -27.68
C THR A 3 -51.62 87.83 -28.42
N LEU A 4 -50.37 87.92 -27.97
CA LEU A 4 -49.23 87.22 -28.57
C LEU A 4 -49.22 85.74 -28.16
N LEU A 5 -49.60 85.44 -26.91
CA LEU A 5 -49.70 84.07 -26.38
C LEU A 5 -50.84 83.30 -27.05
N GLU A 6 -51.95 83.96 -27.39
CA GLU A 6 -53.06 83.38 -28.15
C GLU A 6 -52.69 83.09 -29.61
N GLU A 7 -51.89 83.95 -30.26
CA GLU A 7 -51.39 83.73 -31.64
C GLU A 7 -50.34 82.61 -31.76
N ILE A 8 -49.66 82.24 -30.66
CA ILE A 8 -48.61 81.21 -30.63
C ILE A 8 -49.19 79.80 -30.34
N GLY A 9 -50.51 79.70 -30.08
CA GLY A 9 -51.20 78.42 -29.86
C GLY A 9 -51.00 77.84 -28.45
N ALA A 10 -50.77 78.67 -27.44
CA ALA A 10 -50.48 78.24 -26.06
C ALA A 10 -51.66 77.59 -25.29
N ASN A 11 -52.81 77.35 -25.94
CA ASN A 11 -54.05 76.89 -25.30
C ASN A 11 -54.68 75.65 -25.98
N GLU A 12 -53.96 74.96 -26.86
CA GLU A 12 -54.47 73.72 -27.47
C GLU A 12 -54.19 72.53 -26.54
N THR A 13 -55.22 72.01 -25.88
CA THR A 13 -55.16 70.72 -25.19
C THR A 13 -55.14 69.59 -26.22
N ASP A 14 -53.95 69.23 -26.69
CA ASP A 14 -53.76 68.03 -27.50
C ASP A 14 -53.82 66.76 -26.63
N ASP A 15 -54.52 65.75 -27.12
CA ASP A 15 -54.68 64.46 -26.44
C ASP A 15 -53.46 63.57 -26.74
N TYR A 16 -52.56 63.43 -25.76
CA TYR A 16 -51.28 62.74 -25.97
C TYR A 16 -51.35 61.25 -25.57
N PRO A 17 -50.79 60.31 -26.38
CA PRO A 17 -50.95 58.87 -26.15
C PRO A 17 -50.34 58.29 -24.87
N THR A 18 -49.40 58.99 -24.23
CA THR A 18 -48.76 58.57 -22.95
C THR A 18 -48.30 59.81 -22.17
N GLU A 19 -48.14 59.68 -20.85
CA GLU A 19 -47.63 60.75 -19.97
C GLU A 19 -46.28 61.32 -20.42
N MET A 20 -45.41 60.48 -21.01
CA MET A 20 -44.15 60.92 -21.60
C MET A 20 -44.36 61.80 -22.84
N HIS A 21 -45.31 61.44 -23.71
CA HIS A 21 -45.64 62.25 -24.88
C HIS A 21 -46.34 63.55 -24.47
N ALA A 22 -47.17 63.52 -23.42
CA ALA A 22 -47.78 64.71 -22.83
C ALA A 22 -46.72 65.67 -22.29
N PHE A 23 -45.73 65.16 -21.54
CA PHE A 23 -44.64 65.96 -21.01
C PHE A 23 -43.74 66.56 -22.10
N LEU A 24 -43.46 65.80 -23.17
CA LEU A 24 -42.73 66.32 -24.33
C LEU A 24 -43.52 67.40 -25.08
N GLY A 25 -44.85 67.26 -25.17
CA GLY A 25 -45.75 68.26 -25.74
C GLY A 25 -45.69 69.58 -24.99
N ILE A 26 -45.84 69.53 -23.65
CA ILE A 26 -45.72 70.71 -22.77
C ILE A 26 -44.37 71.41 -22.94
N ILE A 27 -43.27 70.65 -23.04
CA ILE A 27 -41.94 71.24 -23.24
C ILE A 27 -41.83 71.93 -24.60
N GLN A 28 -42.45 71.38 -25.66
CA GLN A 28 -42.44 71.99 -26.99
C GLN A 28 -43.29 73.26 -27.05
N GLU A 29 -44.45 73.27 -26.40
CA GLU A 29 -45.30 74.46 -26.25
C GLU A 29 -44.56 75.56 -25.49
N GLU A 30 -43.96 75.22 -24.35
CA GLU A 30 -43.19 76.17 -23.53
C GLU A 30 -41.96 76.70 -24.28
N GLN A 31 -41.31 75.87 -25.11
CA GLN A 31 -40.21 76.30 -25.97
C GLN A 31 -40.67 77.33 -27.01
N LYS A 32 -41.85 77.15 -27.64
CA LYS A 32 -42.41 78.11 -28.61
C LYS A 32 -42.71 79.46 -27.97
N ILE A 33 -43.30 79.45 -26.78
CA ILE A 33 -43.58 80.65 -25.99
C ILE A 33 -42.27 81.34 -25.61
N TYR A 34 -41.31 80.57 -25.08
CA TYR A 34 -39.99 81.04 -24.69
C TYR A 34 -39.27 81.73 -25.86
N ASP A 35 -39.20 81.07 -27.02
CA ASP A 35 -38.50 81.60 -28.19
C ASP A 35 -39.13 82.90 -28.71
N SER A 36 -40.47 82.97 -28.74
CA SER A 36 -41.19 84.14 -29.24
C SER A 36 -41.05 85.35 -28.30
N VAL A 37 -41.20 85.12 -26.99
CA VAL A 37 -41.10 86.19 -25.98
C VAL A 37 -39.66 86.70 -25.86
N PHE A 38 -38.66 85.81 -25.79
CA PHE A 38 -37.26 86.24 -25.68
C PHE A 38 -36.76 86.90 -26.96
N GLN A 39 -37.18 86.46 -28.16
CA GLN A 39 -36.84 87.15 -29.40
C GLN A 39 -37.33 88.61 -29.37
N GLU A 40 -38.55 88.84 -28.88
CA GLU A 40 -39.14 90.18 -28.80
C GLU A 40 -38.51 91.04 -27.69
N ILE A 41 -38.23 90.46 -26.51
CA ILE A 41 -37.53 91.17 -25.43
C ILE A 41 -36.12 91.58 -25.85
N ILE A 42 -35.36 90.68 -26.49
CA ILE A 42 -34.01 91.00 -27.00
C ILE A 42 -34.10 92.14 -28.02
N ARG A 43 -35.07 92.08 -28.94
CA ARG A 43 -35.29 93.15 -29.94
C ARG A 43 -35.53 94.51 -29.27
N GLN A 44 -36.37 94.56 -28.24
CA GLN A 44 -36.69 95.81 -27.53
C GLN A 44 -35.52 96.33 -26.69
N VAL A 45 -34.77 95.44 -26.01
CA VAL A 45 -33.67 95.83 -25.12
C VAL A 45 -32.42 96.24 -25.90
N MET A 46 -32.12 95.58 -27.03
CA MET A 46 -30.98 95.91 -27.90
C MET A 46 -31.07 97.33 -28.48
N VAL A 47 -32.29 97.85 -28.70
CA VAL A 47 -32.51 99.23 -29.18
C VAL A 47 -32.07 100.27 -28.14
N ASN A 48 -32.19 99.97 -26.84
CA ASN A 48 -31.87 100.89 -25.75
C ASN A 48 -30.44 100.74 -25.24
N MET A 49 -29.95 99.50 -25.10
CA MET A 49 -28.60 99.21 -24.58
C MET A 49 -28.13 97.83 -25.06
N VAL A 50 -27.15 97.82 -25.98
CA VAL A 50 -26.66 96.62 -26.66
C VAL A 50 -26.12 95.57 -25.68
N GLU A 51 -25.29 95.96 -24.72
CA GLU A 51 -24.68 95.04 -23.74
C GLU A 51 -25.72 94.24 -22.93
N ARG A 52 -26.86 94.85 -22.56
CA ARG A 52 -27.94 94.15 -21.86
C ARG A 52 -28.68 93.18 -22.77
N GLY A 53 -28.87 93.55 -24.03
CA GLY A 53 -29.51 92.66 -25.00
C GLY A 53 -28.65 91.46 -25.35
N GLU A 54 -27.31 91.61 -25.41
CA GLU A 54 -26.36 90.49 -25.56
C GLU A 54 -26.42 89.52 -24.37
N VAL A 55 -26.48 90.03 -23.14
CA VAL A 55 -26.65 89.16 -21.94
C VAL A 55 -27.96 88.37 -22.00
N ILE A 56 -29.06 88.99 -22.40
CA ILE A 56 -30.35 88.30 -22.55
C ILE A 56 -30.29 87.27 -23.69
N ALA A 57 -29.59 87.57 -24.78
CA ALA A 57 -29.37 86.62 -25.88
C ALA A 57 -28.56 85.38 -25.42
N GLU A 58 -27.55 85.56 -24.57
CA GLU A 58 -26.77 84.44 -24.02
C GLU A 58 -27.60 83.61 -23.03
N ILE A 59 -28.46 84.25 -22.23
CA ILE A 59 -29.46 83.56 -21.38
C ILE A 59 -30.40 82.73 -22.25
N ARG A 60 -30.94 83.31 -23.33
CA ARG A 60 -31.80 82.59 -24.28
C ARG A 60 -31.11 81.37 -24.85
N LYS A 61 -29.88 81.53 -25.32
CA LYS A 61 -29.07 80.44 -25.88
C LYS A 61 -28.86 79.31 -24.87
N ARG A 62 -28.65 79.63 -23.59
CA ARG A 62 -28.48 78.64 -22.52
C ARG A 62 -29.75 77.82 -22.27
N TYR A 63 -30.91 78.46 -22.19
CA TYR A 63 -32.19 77.78 -21.99
C TYR A 63 -32.67 77.06 -23.25
N ALA A 64 -32.45 77.60 -24.44
CA ALA A 64 -32.71 76.89 -25.71
C ALA A 64 -31.90 75.59 -25.79
N ASN A 65 -30.62 75.61 -25.38
CA ASN A 65 -29.81 74.40 -25.26
C ASN A 65 -30.37 73.40 -24.22
N MET A 66 -30.99 73.88 -23.14
CA MET A 66 -31.65 73.03 -22.16
C MET A 66 -32.90 72.36 -22.76
N PHE A 67 -33.75 73.12 -23.47
CA PHE A 67 -34.92 72.60 -24.17
C PHE A 67 -34.56 71.55 -25.24
N ILE A 68 -33.40 71.65 -25.87
CA ILE A 68 -32.90 70.60 -26.80
C ILE A 68 -32.44 69.33 -26.07
N LYS A 69 -31.86 69.46 -24.87
CA LYS A 69 -31.29 68.34 -24.10
C LYS A 69 -32.35 67.52 -23.38
N ILE A 70 -33.36 68.16 -22.79
CA ILE A 70 -34.37 67.49 -21.96
C ILE A 70 -35.09 66.36 -22.73
N PRO A 71 -35.62 66.56 -23.96
CA PRO A 71 -36.26 65.51 -24.74
C PRO A 71 -35.33 64.33 -25.06
N LYS A 72 -34.05 64.60 -25.32
CA LYS A 72 -33.05 63.55 -25.57
C LYS A 72 -32.83 62.69 -24.33
N HIS A 73 -32.74 63.30 -23.15
CA HIS A 73 -32.60 62.56 -21.89
C HIS A 73 -33.84 61.72 -21.57
N ILE A 74 -35.05 62.25 -21.78
CA ILE A 74 -36.30 61.51 -21.55
C ILE A 74 -36.39 60.30 -22.51
N LYS A 75 -36.05 60.48 -23.79
CA LYS A 75 -36.02 59.38 -24.76
C LYS A 75 -35.01 58.29 -24.37
N ASN A 76 -33.83 58.66 -23.91
CA ASN A 76 -32.83 57.71 -23.44
C ASN A 76 -33.32 56.94 -22.20
N MET A 77 -33.89 57.63 -21.20
CA MET A 77 -34.50 57.00 -20.03
C MET A 77 -35.61 56.02 -20.40
N HIS A 78 -36.47 56.37 -21.35
CA HIS A 78 -37.52 55.46 -21.81
C HIS A 78 -36.95 54.21 -22.47
N THR A 79 -35.92 54.38 -23.31
CA THR A 79 -35.24 53.27 -23.97
C THR A 79 -34.60 52.32 -22.95
N GLU A 80 -33.94 52.89 -21.93
CA GLU A 80 -33.37 52.13 -20.81
C GLU A 80 -34.44 51.39 -20.00
N LEU A 81 -35.56 52.05 -19.67
CA LEU A 81 -36.70 51.44 -18.98
C LEU A 81 -37.31 50.27 -19.77
N VAL A 82 -37.46 50.42 -21.10
CA VAL A 82 -37.97 49.34 -21.96
C VAL A 82 -36.99 48.16 -21.99
N ALA A 83 -35.69 48.42 -22.10
CA ALA A 83 -34.65 47.40 -22.04
C ALA A 83 -34.66 46.67 -20.68
N GLN A 84 -34.77 47.41 -19.58
CA GLN A 84 -34.85 46.85 -18.22
C GLN A 84 -36.10 45.98 -18.03
N ARG A 85 -37.26 46.42 -18.54
CA ARG A 85 -38.50 45.60 -18.52
C ARG A 85 -38.33 44.31 -19.32
N LYS A 86 -37.68 44.36 -20.49
CA LYS A 86 -37.40 43.17 -21.31
C LYS A 86 -36.45 42.20 -20.61
N LEU A 87 -35.41 42.72 -19.95
CA LEU A 87 -34.47 41.92 -19.15
C LEU A 87 -35.19 41.26 -17.97
N ASN A 88 -35.99 42.00 -17.21
CA ASN A 88 -36.75 41.46 -16.08
C ASN A 88 -37.74 40.37 -16.51
N ARG A 89 -38.39 40.54 -17.68
CA ARG A 89 -39.25 39.50 -18.25
C ARG A 89 -38.47 38.23 -18.56
N ARG A 90 -37.32 38.34 -19.24
CA ARG A 90 -36.47 37.18 -19.53
C ARG A 90 -35.97 36.49 -18.27
N LEU A 91 -35.53 37.27 -17.27
CA LEU A 91 -35.10 36.73 -15.98
C LEU A 91 -36.23 35.96 -15.27
N SER A 92 -37.46 36.47 -15.35
CA SER A 92 -38.64 35.78 -14.79
C SER A 92 -38.95 34.47 -15.53
N GLU A 93 -38.81 34.45 -16.86
CA GLU A 93 -38.98 33.24 -17.68
C GLU A 93 -37.92 32.17 -17.34
N GLU A 94 -36.64 32.55 -17.25
CA GLU A 94 -35.55 31.64 -16.86
C GLU A 94 -35.71 31.11 -15.42
N MET A 95 -36.16 31.96 -14.50
CA MET A 95 -36.42 31.54 -13.11
C MET A 95 -37.56 30.51 -13.04
N LEU A 96 -38.57 30.65 -13.89
CA LEU A 96 -39.68 29.70 -13.96
C LEU A 96 -39.22 28.37 -14.56
N HIS A 97 -38.42 28.40 -15.63
CA HIS A 97 -37.82 27.21 -16.23
C HIS A 97 -36.88 26.47 -15.26
N SER A 98 -36.05 27.21 -14.52
CA SER A 98 -35.17 26.65 -13.48
C SER A 98 -35.98 25.97 -12.37
N LYS A 99 -37.07 26.61 -11.92
CA LYS A 99 -37.98 26.02 -10.93
C LYS A 99 -38.61 24.71 -11.42
N GLU A 100 -39.01 24.63 -12.69
CA GLU A 100 -39.55 23.41 -13.30
C GLU A 100 -38.50 22.30 -13.34
N THR A 101 -37.29 22.61 -13.79
CA THR A 101 -36.17 21.66 -13.85
C THR A 101 -35.81 21.13 -12.47
N ILE A 102 -35.76 21.99 -11.45
CA ILE A 102 -35.51 21.58 -10.06
C ILE A 102 -36.63 20.66 -9.56
N ALA A 103 -37.88 20.93 -9.91
CA ALA A 103 -39.00 20.08 -9.52
C ALA A 103 -38.94 18.69 -10.17
N GLU A 104 -38.47 18.58 -11.42
CA GLU A 104 -38.23 17.29 -12.09
C GLU A 104 -37.10 16.51 -11.42
N LEU A 105 -35.96 17.17 -11.17
CA LEU A 105 -34.82 16.55 -10.48
C LEU A 105 -35.19 16.04 -9.07
N ILE A 106 -36.02 16.78 -8.32
CA ILE A 106 -36.51 16.33 -7.01
C ILE A 106 -37.35 15.05 -7.14
N ARG A 107 -38.19 14.95 -8.18
CA ARG A 107 -38.99 13.74 -8.42
C ARG A 107 -38.11 12.55 -8.80
N GLU A 108 -37.09 12.76 -9.63
CA GLU A 108 -36.12 11.70 -9.96
C GLU A 108 -35.34 11.26 -8.72
N LEU A 109 -34.88 12.19 -7.88
CA LEU A 109 -34.22 11.88 -6.61
C LEU A 109 -35.12 11.03 -5.69
N ASP A 110 -36.40 11.38 -5.59
CA ASP A 110 -37.37 10.61 -4.80
C ASP A 110 -37.60 9.21 -5.38
N PHE A 111 -37.57 9.06 -6.70
CA PHE A 111 -37.67 7.76 -7.36
C PHE A 111 -36.42 6.90 -7.06
N VAL A 112 -35.22 7.47 -7.21
CA VAL A 112 -33.95 6.78 -6.91
C VAL A 112 -33.88 6.37 -5.44
N ARG A 113 -34.28 7.24 -4.51
CA ARG A 113 -34.32 6.92 -3.07
C ARG A 113 -35.27 5.75 -2.76
N LYS A 114 -36.43 5.69 -3.40
CA LYS A 114 -37.37 4.57 -3.24
C LYS A 114 -36.78 3.28 -3.79
N HIS A 115 -36.19 3.33 -4.97
CA HIS A 115 -35.52 2.18 -5.58
C HIS A 115 -34.38 1.66 -4.70
N ASP A 116 -33.52 2.53 -4.17
CA ASP A 116 -32.44 2.14 -3.26
C ASP A 116 -32.97 1.50 -1.96
N SER A 117 -34.06 2.05 -1.41
CA SER A 117 -34.72 1.46 -0.24
C SER A 117 -35.27 0.07 -0.52
N GLU A 118 -35.88 -0.15 -1.69
CA GLU A 118 -36.38 -1.46 -2.12
C GLU A 118 -35.24 -2.46 -2.34
N VAL A 119 -34.15 -2.06 -3.01
CA VAL A 119 -32.97 -2.90 -3.23
C VAL A 119 -32.29 -3.26 -1.91
N SER A 120 -32.15 -2.31 -0.99
CA SER A 120 -31.56 -2.57 0.32
C SER A 120 -32.41 -3.53 1.15
N LYS A 121 -33.74 -3.44 1.04
CA LYS A 121 -34.66 -4.38 1.68
C LYS A 121 -34.57 -5.78 1.08
N GLN A 122 -34.51 -5.90 -0.25
CA GLN A 122 -34.31 -7.18 -0.93
C GLN A 122 -32.99 -7.85 -0.54
N ALA A 123 -31.91 -7.07 -0.42
CA ALA A 123 -30.62 -7.58 0.04
C ALA A 123 -30.68 -8.09 1.49
N GLN A 124 -31.38 -7.37 2.37
CA GLN A 124 -31.56 -7.78 3.75
C GLN A 124 -32.44 -9.03 3.88
N GLU A 125 -33.54 -9.12 3.13
CA GLU A 125 -34.40 -10.31 3.07
C GLU A 125 -33.64 -11.53 2.53
N ALA A 126 -32.74 -11.34 1.55
CA ALA A 126 -31.88 -12.40 1.04
C ALA A 126 -30.86 -12.87 2.11
N GLN A 127 -30.27 -11.94 2.85
CA GLN A 127 -29.35 -12.24 3.95
C GLN A 127 -30.06 -12.99 5.09
N GLU A 128 -31.26 -12.56 5.50
CA GLU A 128 -32.04 -13.22 6.55
C GLU A 128 -32.48 -14.63 6.12
N LYS A 129 -32.89 -14.81 4.86
CA LYS A 129 -33.17 -16.14 4.30
C LYS A 129 -31.95 -17.04 4.35
N LEU A 130 -30.78 -16.56 3.93
CA LEU A 130 -29.53 -17.33 3.98
C LEU A 130 -29.15 -17.70 5.41
N VAL A 131 -29.26 -16.77 6.37
CA VAL A 131 -28.97 -17.05 7.79
C VAL A 131 -29.93 -18.10 8.35
N SER A 132 -31.22 -18.03 8.04
CA SER A 132 -32.19 -19.05 8.48
C SER A 132 -31.91 -20.44 7.90
N VAL A 133 -31.49 -20.52 6.63
CA VAL A 133 -31.08 -21.78 5.99
C VAL A 133 -29.77 -22.30 6.60
N LEU A 134 -28.85 -21.42 6.95
CA LEU A 134 -27.56 -21.74 7.60
C LEU A 134 -27.74 -22.33 9.00
N THR A 135 -28.82 -21.95 9.71
CA THR A 135 -29.19 -22.59 10.98
C THR A 135 -29.91 -23.94 10.83
N GLN A 136 -30.29 -24.32 9.61
CA GLN A 136 -31.12 -25.51 9.34
C GLN A 136 -30.46 -26.58 8.46
N SER A 137 -29.30 -26.32 7.84
CA SER A 137 -28.66 -27.22 6.86
C SER A 137 -27.32 -27.79 7.35
N ASP A 138 -27.10 -29.10 7.15
CA ASP A 138 -25.83 -29.81 7.37
C ASP A 138 -24.79 -29.58 6.24
N ASP A 139 -25.19 -28.96 5.11
CA ASP A 139 -24.31 -28.65 3.97
C ASP A 139 -23.75 -27.21 4.06
N THR A 140 -22.81 -27.00 4.96
CA THR A 140 -22.17 -25.69 5.18
C THR A 140 -21.34 -25.19 3.99
N ASP A 141 -20.84 -26.09 3.14
CA ASP A 141 -19.94 -25.76 2.03
C ASP A 141 -20.66 -25.16 0.82
N GLU A 142 -21.82 -25.68 0.42
CA GLU A 142 -22.62 -25.13 -0.70
C GLU A 142 -23.13 -23.70 -0.37
N ILE A 143 -23.44 -23.46 0.91
CA ILE A 143 -23.88 -22.16 1.39
C ILE A 143 -22.72 -21.16 1.46
N LEU A 144 -21.52 -21.60 1.85
CA LEU A 144 -20.32 -20.77 1.84
C LEU A 144 -19.96 -20.33 0.42
N GLU A 145 -20.09 -21.22 -0.57
CA GLU A 145 -19.93 -20.87 -1.98
C GLU A 145 -20.94 -19.81 -2.44
N GLU A 146 -22.22 -19.95 -2.07
CA GLU A 146 -23.24 -18.99 -2.46
C GLU A 146 -23.06 -17.63 -1.76
N TYR A 147 -22.60 -17.61 -0.50
CA TYR A 147 -22.20 -16.38 0.18
C TYR A 147 -21.02 -15.71 -0.52
N HIS A 148 -19.97 -16.45 -0.87
CA HIS A 148 -18.84 -15.92 -1.63
C HIS A 148 -19.26 -15.43 -3.03
N ARG A 149 -20.21 -16.10 -3.68
CA ARG A 149 -20.78 -15.67 -4.96
C ARG A 149 -21.53 -14.34 -4.81
N LEU A 150 -22.40 -14.20 -3.82
CA LEU A 150 -23.14 -12.97 -3.56
C LEU A 150 -22.21 -11.82 -3.18
N TYR A 151 -21.19 -12.10 -2.35
CA TYR A 151 -20.17 -11.11 -2.00
C TYR A 151 -19.40 -10.64 -3.24
N ARG A 152 -18.99 -11.56 -4.13
CA ARG A 152 -18.34 -11.22 -5.40
C ARG A 152 -19.24 -10.34 -6.28
N MET A 153 -20.52 -10.70 -6.45
CA MET A 153 -21.46 -9.88 -7.22
C MET A 153 -21.66 -8.48 -6.63
N GLN A 154 -21.77 -8.36 -5.31
CA GLN A 154 -21.91 -7.06 -4.65
C GLN A 154 -20.64 -6.22 -4.81
N ARG A 155 -19.47 -6.85 -4.67
CA ARG A 155 -18.17 -6.21 -4.88
C ARG A 155 -18.03 -5.72 -6.31
N ASP A 156 -18.33 -6.55 -7.31
CA ASP A 156 -18.26 -6.20 -8.73
C ASP A 156 -19.15 -4.99 -9.04
N ARG A 157 -20.39 -4.97 -8.51
CA ARG A 157 -21.32 -3.84 -8.66
C ARG A 157 -20.78 -2.56 -8.01
N LEU A 158 -20.18 -2.66 -6.83
CA LEU A 158 -19.59 -1.51 -6.14
C LEU A 158 -18.36 -0.99 -6.89
N GLU A 159 -17.49 -1.87 -7.38
CA GLU A 159 -16.33 -1.51 -8.19
C GLU A 159 -16.75 -0.81 -9.50
N GLU A 160 -17.82 -1.27 -10.15
CA GLU A 160 -18.39 -0.62 -11.34
C GLU A 160 -18.97 0.77 -11.04
N SER A 161 -19.74 0.90 -9.96
CA SER A 161 -20.28 2.19 -9.51
C SER A 161 -19.17 3.20 -9.17
N VAL A 162 -18.11 2.76 -8.48
CA VAL A 162 -16.94 3.59 -8.19
C VAL A 162 -16.23 4.02 -9.49
N LYS A 163 -16.08 3.12 -10.47
CA LYS A 163 -15.49 3.47 -11.78
C LYS A 163 -16.29 4.55 -12.50
N LEU A 164 -17.62 4.41 -12.55
CA LEU A 164 -18.51 5.40 -13.18
C LEU A 164 -18.42 6.75 -12.47
N SER A 165 -18.50 6.76 -11.14
CA SER A 165 -18.37 7.98 -10.33
C SER A 165 -17.02 8.68 -10.53
N GLU A 166 -15.92 7.92 -10.59
CA GLU A 166 -14.60 8.50 -10.85
C GLU A 166 -14.47 9.03 -12.29
N GLN A 167 -15.13 8.40 -13.27
CA GLN A 167 -15.19 8.90 -14.64
C GLN A 167 -15.99 10.21 -14.73
N GLU A 168 -17.17 10.27 -14.12
CA GLU A 168 -17.99 11.50 -14.06
C GLU A 168 -17.21 12.62 -13.37
N LYS A 169 -16.58 12.34 -12.23
CA LYS A 169 -15.73 13.29 -11.52
C LYS A 169 -14.62 13.84 -12.40
N ARG A 170 -13.94 13.02 -13.21
CA ARG A 170 -12.92 13.50 -14.17
C ARG A 170 -13.53 14.43 -15.22
N ILE A 171 -14.66 14.05 -15.82
CA ILE A 171 -15.35 14.89 -16.82
C ILE A 171 -15.71 16.25 -16.21
N TRP A 172 -16.27 16.26 -15.00
CA TRP A 172 -16.63 17.49 -14.30
C TRP A 172 -15.40 18.32 -13.93
N MET A 173 -14.31 17.67 -13.50
CA MET A 173 -13.05 18.35 -13.19
C MET A 173 -12.41 18.98 -14.43
N ASP A 174 -12.40 18.27 -15.56
CA ASP A 174 -11.87 18.77 -16.83
C ASP A 174 -12.73 19.93 -17.36
N ALA A 175 -14.06 19.81 -17.29
CA ALA A 175 -14.98 20.87 -17.70
C ALA A 175 -14.84 22.11 -16.81
N ALA A 176 -14.76 21.93 -15.48
CA ALA A 176 -14.58 23.02 -14.53
C ALA A 176 -13.24 23.72 -14.73
N THR A 177 -12.16 22.95 -14.93
CA THR A 177 -10.83 23.50 -15.17
C THR A 177 -10.77 24.24 -16.52
N SER A 178 -11.37 23.69 -17.57
CA SER A 178 -11.44 24.35 -18.89
C SER A 178 -12.25 25.64 -18.84
N LEU A 179 -13.35 25.66 -18.09
CA LEU A 179 -14.15 26.86 -17.87
C LEU A 179 -13.37 27.90 -17.05
N ALA A 180 -12.67 27.47 -16.01
CA ALA A 180 -11.83 28.31 -15.16
C ALA A 180 -10.73 29.01 -15.98
N VAL A 181 -10.03 28.27 -16.84
CA VAL A 181 -9.04 28.81 -17.80
C VAL A 181 -9.65 29.87 -18.70
N ARG A 182 -10.79 29.56 -19.33
CA ARG A 182 -11.48 30.50 -20.23
C ARG A 182 -11.93 31.77 -19.51
N ILE A 183 -12.47 31.64 -18.30
CA ILE A 183 -12.85 32.79 -17.46
C ILE A 183 -11.61 33.62 -17.12
N GLY A 184 -10.49 32.98 -16.77
CA GLY A 184 -9.22 33.65 -16.51
C GLY A 184 -8.73 34.46 -17.71
N GLU A 185 -8.76 33.88 -18.92
CA GLU A 185 -8.42 34.58 -20.16
C GLU A 185 -9.34 35.79 -20.43
N GLU A 186 -10.65 35.61 -20.28
CA GLU A 186 -11.64 36.69 -20.48
C GLU A 186 -11.49 37.84 -19.45
N HIS A 187 -11.00 37.55 -18.23
CA HIS A 187 -10.77 38.53 -17.17
C HIS A 187 -9.32 39.08 -17.13
N GLY A 188 -8.47 38.72 -18.10
CA GLY A 188 -7.10 39.22 -18.20
C GLY A 188 -6.10 38.55 -17.24
N VAL A 189 -6.45 37.42 -16.62
CA VAL A 189 -5.58 36.60 -15.76
C VAL A 189 -4.91 35.50 -16.59
N GLY A 190 -4.17 35.89 -17.63
CA GLY A 190 -3.53 34.95 -18.57
C GLY A 190 -2.49 34.02 -17.93
N ASP A 191 -1.88 34.45 -16.83
CA ASP A 191 -0.89 33.66 -16.08
C ASP A 191 -1.48 32.41 -15.42
N LEU A 192 -2.80 32.36 -15.23
CA LEU A 192 -3.48 31.19 -14.67
C LEU A 192 -3.35 29.95 -15.56
N VAL A 193 -3.39 30.15 -16.89
CA VAL A 193 -3.24 29.07 -17.88
C VAL A 193 -1.84 28.47 -17.81
N LEU A 194 -0.84 29.34 -17.64
CA LEU A 194 0.55 28.92 -17.45
C LEU A 194 0.70 28.14 -16.14
N LEU A 195 0.15 28.65 -15.03
CA LEU A 195 0.22 28.00 -13.74
C LEU A 195 -0.44 26.60 -13.77
N GLN A 196 -1.60 26.48 -14.42
CA GLN A 196 -2.28 25.20 -14.58
C GLN A 196 -1.39 24.20 -15.34
N LYS A 197 -0.81 24.64 -16.46
CA LYS A 197 0.07 23.81 -17.27
C LYS A 197 1.30 23.35 -16.48
N HIS A 198 1.89 24.24 -15.68
CA HIS A 198 3.00 23.90 -14.80
C HIS A 198 2.59 22.87 -13.74
N GLU A 199 1.42 23.05 -13.10
CA GLU A 199 0.93 22.10 -12.10
C GLU A 199 0.64 20.71 -12.69
N TYR A 200 0.02 20.62 -13.87
CA TYR A 200 -0.18 19.32 -14.54
C TYR A 200 1.15 18.67 -14.95
N SER A 201 2.12 19.47 -15.41
CA SER A 201 3.47 18.97 -15.73
C SER A 201 4.18 18.47 -14.48
N ARG A 202 4.05 19.17 -13.36
CA ARG A 202 4.57 18.76 -12.05
C ARG A 202 3.94 17.44 -11.62
N LEU A 203 2.60 17.38 -11.55
CA LEU A 203 1.85 16.16 -11.18
C LEU A 203 2.34 14.96 -11.98
N ARG A 204 2.40 15.08 -13.32
CA ARG A 204 2.85 14.00 -14.21
C ARG A 204 4.29 13.59 -13.94
N SER A 205 5.20 14.56 -13.80
CA SER A 205 6.63 14.28 -13.59
C SER A 205 6.88 13.63 -12.23
N THR A 206 6.22 14.14 -11.18
CA THR A 206 6.25 13.55 -9.84
C THR A 206 5.66 12.14 -9.83
N SER A 207 4.50 11.91 -10.47
CA SER A 207 3.92 10.57 -10.60
C SER A 207 4.89 9.61 -11.30
N HIS A 208 5.56 10.05 -12.36
CA HIS A 208 6.56 9.23 -13.05
C HIS A 208 7.77 8.92 -12.16
N MET A 209 8.24 9.88 -11.36
CA MET A 209 9.30 9.63 -10.36
C MET A 209 8.84 8.61 -9.30
N ILE A 210 7.62 8.72 -8.77
CA ILE A 210 7.08 7.77 -7.78
C ILE A 210 7.03 6.36 -8.37
N ILE A 211 6.54 6.22 -9.59
CA ILE A 211 6.49 4.93 -10.30
C ILE A 211 7.91 4.38 -10.50
N THR A 212 8.85 5.19 -10.96
CA THR A 212 10.25 4.76 -11.18
C THR A 212 10.90 4.28 -9.88
N ILE A 213 10.64 4.97 -8.75
CA ILE A 213 11.10 4.53 -7.42
C ILE A 213 10.49 3.18 -7.07
N SER A 214 9.17 3.02 -7.23
CA SER A 214 8.45 1.76 -6.94
C SER A 214 8.99 0.62 -7.80
N GLU A 215 9.09 0.79 -9.11
CA GLU A 215 9.57 -0.24 -10.04
C GLU A 215 11.00 -0.68 -9.73
N THR A 216 11.88 0.27 -9.38
CA THR A 216 13.27 -0.04 -8.99
C THR A 216 13.30 -0.85 -7.70
N ASN A 217 12.48 -0.46 -6.73
CA ASN A 217 12.33 -1.13 -5.45
C ASN A 217 11.77 -2.56 -5.62
N ASP A 218 10.72 -2.71 -6.43
CA ASP A 218 10.06 -3.98 -6.72
C ASP A 218 11.00 -4.95 -7.45
N ALA A 219 11.77 -4.45 -8.42
CA ALA A 219 12.74 -5.26 -9.15
C ALA A 219 13.85 -5.81 -8.23
N GLU A 220 14.38 -4.97 -7.33
CA GLU A 220 15.39 -5.39 -6.37
C GLU A 220 14.82 -6.35 -5.32
N LEU A 221 13.63 -6.06 -4.80
CA LEU A 221 12.95 -6.88 -3.81
C LEU A 221 12.59 -8.26 -4.38
N SER A 222 12.04 -8.32 -5.59
CA SER A 222 11.77 -9.58 -6.31
C SER A 222 13.05 -10.41 -6.50
N GLY A 223 14.18 -9.74 -6.80
CA GLY A 223 15.49 -10.37 -6.86
C GLY A 223 15.94 -10.98 -5.52
N ILE A 224 15.63 -10.33 -4.39
CA ILE A 224 15.91 -10.83 -3.04
C ILE A 224 14.97 -12.00 -2.70
N GLU A 225 13.66 -11.86 -2.95
CA GLU A 225 12.66 -12.90 -2.74
C GLU A 225 13.02 -14.20 -3.46
N LYS A 226 13.43 -14.10 -4.72
CA LYS A 226 13.88 -15.26 -5.49
C LYS A 226 15.08 -15.96 -4.85
N LYS A 227 16.11 -15.20 -4.44
CA LYS A 227 17.30 -15.77 -3.77
C LYS A 227 16.94 -16.41 -2.43
N ILE A 228 16.04 -15.80 -1.66
CA ILE A 228 15.53 -16.35 -0.39
C ILE A 228 14.74 -17.64 -0.64
N GLY A 229 13.88 -17.69 -1.66
CA GLY A 229 13.12 -18.88 -2.03
C GLY A 229 14.03 -20.06 -2.40
N GLU A 230 15.05 -19.82 -3.23
CA GLU A 230 16.05 -20.82 -3.59
C GLU A 230 16.86 -21.30 -2.37
N TRP A 231 17.30 -20.37 -1.52
CA TRP A 231 18.03 -20.67 -0.28
C TRP A 231 17.18 -21.51 0.68
N ARG A 232 15.93 -21.10 0.91
CA ARG A 232 14.97 -21.78 1.80
C ARG A 232 14.71 -23.21 1.35
N ALA A 233 14.42 -23.41 0.07
CA ALA A 233 14.14 -24.74 -0.47
C ALA A 233 15.32 -25.70 -0.28
N LYS A 234 16.55 -25.23 -0.54
CA LYS A 234 17.77 -26.03 -0.31
C LYS A 234 18.02 -26.31 1.17
N LEU A 235 17.88 -25.30 2.02
CA LEU A 235 18.13 -25.43 3.46
C LEU A 235 17.13 -26.37 4.15
N ILE A 236 15.85 -26.27 3.82
CA ILE A 236 14.83 -27.18 4.36
C ILE A 236 15.11 -28.61 3.92
N LYS A 237 15.42 -28.83 2.63
CA LYS A 237 15.74 -30.16 2.10
C LYS A 237 16.95 -30.78 2.80
N LEU A 238 18.03 -30.01 2.94
CA LEU A 238 19.25 -30.45 3.61
C LEU A 238 19.00 -30.76 5.09
N SER A 239 18.38 -29.83 5.82
CA SER A 239 18.05 -30.00 7.24
C SER A 239 17.16 -31.23 7.45
N GLN A 240 16.18 -31.45 6.58
CA GLN A 240 15.30 -32.63 6.64
C GLN A 240 16.10 -33.92 6.47
N SER A 241 17.02 -33.98 5.49
CA SER A 241 17.87 -35.15 5.29
C SER A 241 18.73 -35.46 6.52
N VAL A 242 19.31 -34.45 7.18
CA VAL A 242 20.10 -34.63 8.40
C VAL A 242 19.24 -35.17 9.56
N ILE A 243 18.02 -34.65 9.70
CA ILE A 243 17.08 -35.07 10.74
C ILE A 243 16.59 -36.51 10.51
N GLU A 244 16.26 -36.87 9.27
CA GLU A 244 15.86 -38.24 8.91
C GLU A 244 16.98 -39.24 9.18
N GLU A 245 18.23 -38.85 8.88
CA GLU A 245 19.41 -39.66 9.17
C GLU A 245 19.68 -39.79 10.67
N ASP A 246 19.50 -38.71 11.45
CA ASP A 246 19.57 -38.77 12.91
C ASP A 246 18.51 -39.72 13.49
N HIS A 247 17.26 -39.66 13.00
CA HIS A 247 16.19 -40.57 13.41
C HIS A 247 16.50 -42.03 13.09
N SER A 248 16.97 -42.31 11.86
CA SER A 248 17.38 -43.66 11.46
C SER A 248 18.49 -44.21 12.37
N ASN A 249 19.50 -43.39 12.69
CA ASN A 249 20.59 -43.79 13.59
C ASN A 249 20.09 -44.01 15.02
N MET A 250 19.19 -43.18 15.52
CA MET A 250 18.55 -43.37 16.82
C MET A 250 17.77 -44.69 16.90
N GLU A 251 17.04 -45.06 15.84
CA GLU A 251 16.29 -46.33 15.80
C GLU A 251 17.22 -47.55 15.86
N ILE A 252 18.33 -47.52 15.11
CA ILE A 252 19.36 -48.57 15.12
C ILE A 252 19.95 -48.69 16.53
N LEU A 253 20.38 -47.58 17.11
CA LEU A 253 20.96 -47.54 18.45
C LEU A 253 19.96 -47.97 19.54
N ALA A 254 18.72 -47.54 19.46
CA ALA A 254 17.67 -47.93 20.41
C ALA A 254 17.36 -49.43 20.33
N LYS A 255 17.37 -50.01 19.12
CA LYS A 255 17.23 -51.46 18.94
C LYS A 255 18.42 -52.21 19.54
N MET A 256 19.64 -51.79 19.21
CA MET A 256 20.88 -52.33 19.76
C MET A 256 20.88 -52.30 21.30
N GLN A 257 20.47 -51.17 21.89
CA GLN A 257 20.37 -51.01 23.34
C GLN A 257 19.34 -51.95 23.97
N ARG A 258 18.18 -52.15 23.32
CA ARG A 258 17.15 -53.10 23.77
C ARG A 258 17.67 -54.54 23.74
N ASP A 259 18.36 -54.91 22.66
CA ASP A 259 18.96 -56.23 22.49
C ASP A 259 20.06 -56.47 23.55
N MET A 260 20.93 -55.49 23.82
CA MET A 260 21.93 -55.56 24.88
C MET A 260 21.31 -55.71 26.28
N LYS A 261 20.25 -54.96 26.59
CA LYS A 261 19.51 -55.09 27.86
C LYS A 261 18.88 -56.46 28.02
N LEU A 262 18.36 -57.06 26.95
CA LEU A 262 17.81 -58.42 26.96
C LEU A 262 18.89 -59.45 27.27
N VAL A 263 20.05 -59.36 26.61
CA VAL A 263 21.20 -60.25 26.87
C VAL A 263 21.70 -60.08 28.31
N LEU A 264 21.81 -58.84 28.80
CA LEU A 264 22.20 -58.56 30.19
C LEU A 264 21.21 -59.18 31.19
N LYS A 265 19.90 -59.09 30.92
CA LYS A 265 18.85 -59.72 31.75
C LYS A 265 19.00 -61.23 31.76
N ASN A 266 19.17 -61.87 30.59
CA ASN A 266 19.36 -63.32 30.48
C ASN A 266 20.61 -63.79 31.24
N LEU A 267 21.72 -63.05 31.12
CA LEU A 267 22.96 -63.33 31.85
C LEU A 267 22.81 -63.20 33.36
N THR A 268 21.84 -62.43 33.84
CA THR A 268 21.57 -62.22 35.27
C THR A 268 20.56 -63.23 35.80
N SER A 269 19.51 -63.57 35.03
CA SER A 269 18.50 -64.56 35.41
C SER A 269 19.01 -66.00 35.37
N ASN A 270 19.95 -66.32 34.47
CA ASN A 270 20.53 -67.66 34.32
C ASN A 270 21.82 -67.84 35.16
N GLU A 271 21.95 -67.14 36.29
CA GLU A 271 23.14 -67.22 37.15
C GLU A 271 22.98 -68.38 38.13
N PRO A 272 23.90 -69.38 38.15
CA PRO A 272 23.78 -70.52 39.06
C PRO A 272 23.94 -70.03 40.51
N MET A 273 22.96 -70.34 41.36
CA MET A 273 22.93 -69.91 42.77
C MET A 273 23.87 -70.73 43.64
N ASP A 274 24.04 -72.03 43.34
CA ASP A 274 24.83 -72.96 44.14
C ASP A 274 25.74 -73.88 43.28
N ALA A 275 26.77 -74.46 43.90
CA ALA A 275 27.74 -75.38 43.25
C ALA A 275 27.11 -76.69 42.70
N ILE A 276 25.86 -76.98 43.06
CA ILE A 276 25.10 -78.14 42.56
C ILE A 276 24.42 -77.80 41.22
N GLU A 277 24.00 -76.55 41.03
CA GLU A 277 23.41 -76.09 39.76
C GLU A 277 24.48 -75.93 38.66
N SER A 278 25.71 -75.56 39.02
CA SER A 278 26.79 -75.34 38.06
C SER A 278 27.27 -76.61 37.34
N ASP A 279 27.06 -77.79 37.93
CA ASP A 279 27.46 -79.08 37.36
C ASP A 279 26.32 -79.88 36.70
N HIS A 280 25.09 -79.34 36.70
CA HIS A 280 23.94 -80.01 36.08
C HIS A 280 24.10 -80.06 34.54
N SER A 281 24.00 -81.25 33.96
CA SER A 281 24.24 -81.50 32.53
C SER A 281 23.32 -80.71 31.59
N LEU A 282 22.05 -80.52 31.95
CA LEU A 282 21.13 -79.66 31.18
C LEU A 282 21.52 -78.16 31.26
N LEU A 283 21.98 -77.66 32.41
CA LEU A 283 22.39 -76.26 32.57
C LEU A 283 23.66 -75.97 31.75
N LYS A 284 24.61 -76.92 31.70
CA LYS A 284 25.77 -76.83 30.80
C LYS A 284 25.36 -76.71 29.33
N ALA A 285 24.36 -77.47 28.88
CA ALA A 285 23.86 -77.38 27.50
C ALA A 285 23.21 -76.01 27.21
N PHE A 286 22.42 -75.48 28.14
CA PHE A 286 21.86 -74.12 28.04
C PHE A 286 22.95 -73.04 28.01
N HIS A 287 23.96 -73.14 28.87
CA HIS A 287 25.06 -72.16 28.88
C HIS A 287 25.91 -72.19 27.62
N ILE A 288 26.09 -73.36 26.99
CA ILE A 288 26.77 -73.47 25.69
C ILE A 288 25.91 -72.83 24.58
N PHE A 289 24.59 -73.00 24.64
CA PHE A 289 23.66 -72.34 23.71
C PHE A 289 23.64 -70.81 23.88
N ASP A 290 23.65 -70.30 25.12
CA ASP A 290 23.76 -68.87 25.43
C ASP A 290 25.04 -68.24 24.84
N ILE A 291 26.14 -69.00 24.77
CA ILE A 291 27.42 -68.54 24.21
C ILE A 291 27.38 -68.47 22.70
N LYS A 292 26.82 -69.49 22.04
CA LYS A 292 26.66 -69.48 20.57
C LYS A 292 25.76 -68.34 20.14
N THR A 293 24.64 -68.13 20.83
CA THR A 293 23.74 -67.00 20.56
C THR A 293 24.39 -65.65 20.88
N LEU A 294 25.22 -65.53 21.92
CA LEU A 294 25.96 -64.30 22.22
C LEU A 294 26.94 -63.90 21.10
N GLY A 295 27.59 -64.88 20.45
CA GLY A 295 28.43 -64.63 19.28
C GLY A 295 27.65 -63.98 18.14
N ASP A 296 26.46 -64.50 17.84
CA ASP A 296 25.56 -63.92 16.83
C ASP A 296 25.09 -62.51 17.20
N HIS A 297 24.86 -62.24 18.49
CA HIS A 297 24.51 -60.89 18.96
C HIS A 297 25.68 -59.91 18.81
N LEU A 298 26.91 -60.31 19.15
CA LEU A 298 28.10 -59.47 19.00
C LEU A 298 28.34 -59.08 17.54
N ILE A 299 28.22 -60.04 16.61
CA ILE A 299 28.33 -59.75 15.16
C ILE A 299 27.27 -58.72 14.76
N LYS A 300 26.00 -58.94 15.14
CA LYS A 300 24.91 -58.01 14.84
C LYS A 300 25.14 -56.61 15.43
N TRP A 301 25.69 -56.53 16.64
CA TRP A 301 25.97 -55.26 17.30
C TRP A 301 27.12 -54.50 16.63
N VAL A 302 28.17 -55.20 16.19
CA VAL A 302 29.23 -54.63 15.37
C VAL A 302 28.66 -54.12 14.05
N ASP A 303 27.87 -54.93 13.32
CA ASP A 303 27.24 -54.50 12.07
C ASP A 303 26.35 -53.25 12.27
N GLN A 304 25.59 -53.20 13.37
CA GLN A 304 24.71 -52.07 13.70
C GLN A 304 25.50 -50.78 14.00
N ILE A 305 26.57 -50.85 14.81
CA ILE A 305 27.37 -49.65 15.12
C ILE A 305 28.21 -49.22 13.92
N THR A 306 28.71 -50.16 13.11
CA THR A 306 29.40 -49.84 11.85
C THR A 306 28.46 -49.13 10.87
N ALA A 307 27.19 -49.54 10.77
CA ALA A 307 26.20 -48.83 9.96
C ALA A 307 26.04 -47.36 10.38
N VAL A 308 26.08 -47.06 11.68
CA VAL A 308 26.04 -45.69 12.21
C VAL A 308 27.37 -44.96 11.99
N ALA A 309 28.50 -45.65 12.12
CA ALA A 309 29.84 -45.09 11.94
C ALA A 309 30.16 -44.73 10.48
N ILE A 310 29.55 -45.43 9.51
CA ILE A 310 29.72 -45.18 8.07
C ILE A 310 29.36 -43.74 7.71
N ARG A 311 28.40 -43.12 8.40
CA ARG A 311 28.08 -41.70 8.24
C ARG A 311 29.35 -40.85 8.30
N PHE A 312 29.98 -40.85 9.47
CA PHE A 312 31.16 -40.03 9.82
C PHE A 312 32.48 -40.43 9.14
N THR A 313 32.49 -41.55 8.39
CA THR A 313 33.71 -42.08 7.76
C THR A 313 33.61 -42.16 6.24
N SER A 314 32.45 -41.86 5.66
CA SER A 314 32.22 -41.93 4.21
C SER A 314 32.33 -40.57 3.52
N ASP A 315 32.61 -40.60 2.21
CA ASP A 315 32.66 -39.39 1.36
C ASP A 315 31.31 -38.64 1.28
N ARG A 316 30.21 -39.28 1.73
CA ARG A 316 28.87 -38.68 1.72
C ARG A 316 28.80 -37.43 2.62
N ASP A 317 29.52 -37.43 3.73
CA ASP A 317 29.56 -36.29 4.65
C ASP A 317 30.24 -35.06 4.02
N LEU A 318 31.26 -35.29 3.19
CA LEU A 318 31.94 -34.21 2.47
C LEU A 318 30.98 -33.49 1.52
N SER A 319 30.13 -34.24 0.81
CA SER A 319 29.10 -33.67 -0.07
C SER A 319 28.09 -32.82 0.70
N VAL A 320 27.65 -33.28 1.87
CA VAL A 320 26.69 -32.55 2.72
C VAL A 320 27.33 -31.26 3.26
N GLN A 321 28.60 -31.30 3.67
CA GLN A 321 29.33 -30.11 4.09
C GLN A 321 29.54 -29.10 2.96
N GLU A 322 29.81 -29.57 1.73
CA GLU A 322 29.86 -28.69 0.55
C GLU A 322 28.51 -28.02 0.28
N GLU A 323 27.39 -28.73 0.46
CA GLU A 323 26.05 -28.15 0.37
C GLU A 323 25.81 -27.08 1.46
N ILE A 324 26.23 -27.32 2.70
CA ILE A 324 26.16 -26.31 3.78
C ILE A 324 26.94 -25.05 3.41
N LYS A 325 28.18 -25.20 2.91
CA LYS A 325 29.01 -24.06 2.46
C LYS A 325 28.34 -23.30 1.30
N TYR A 326 27.72 -24.00 0.38
CA TYR A 326 26.97 -23.39 -0.71
C TYR A 326 25.77 -22.59 -0.19
N ILE A 327 24.98 -23.16 0.73
CA ILE A 327 23.83 -22.48 1.34
C ILE A 327 24.28 -21.26 2.15
N ARG A 328 25.40 -21.35 2.88
CA ARG A 328 26.00 -20.22 3.60
C ARG A 328 26.32 -19.05 2.66
N LYS A 329 26.96 -19.34 1.52
CA LYS A 329 27.23 -18.34 0.48
C LYS A 329 25.94 -17.74 -0.08
N MET A 330 24.89 -18.55 -0.27
CA MET A 330 23.58 -18.02 -0.70
C MET A 330 23.00 -17.05 0.33
N SER A 331 23.09 -17.37 1.63
CA SER A 331 22.66 -16.45 2.69
C SER A 331 23.41 -15.14 2.67
N GLU A 332 24.72 -15.16 2.57
CA GLU A 332 25.55 -13.94 2.46
C GLU A 332 25.10 -13.07 1.29
N LEU A 333 24.85 -13.66 0.11
CA LEU A 333 24.47 -12.92 -1.10
C LEU A 333 23.11 -12.22 -0.98
N TRP A 334 22.09 -12.89 -0.44
CA TRP A 334 20.77 -12.25 -0.31
C TRP A 334 20.71 -11.30 0.89
N ILE A 335 21.45 -11.57 1.98
CA ILE A 335 21.59 -10.64 3.11
C ILE A 335 22.31 -9.37 2.66
N GLU A 336 23.39 -9.48 1.88
CA GLU A 336 24.09 -8.33 1.33
C GLU A 336 23.18 -7.51 0.40
N SER A 337 22.40 -8.19 -0.45
CA SER A 337 21.42 -7.56 -1.33
C SER A 337 20.35 -6.79 -0.51
N GLY A 338 19.82 -7.41 0.55
CA GLY A 338 18.86 -6.79 1.47
C GLY A 338 19.45 -5.59 2.23
N LEU A 339 20.67 -5.70 2.75
CA LEU A 339 21.37 -4.59 3.41
C LEU A 339 21.70 -3.46 2.44
N LYS A 340 21.98 -3.76 1.17
CA LYS A 340 22.20 -2.73 0.14
C LYS A 340 20.91 -1.94 -0.13
N LEU A 341 19.79 -2.64 -0.30
CA LEU A 341 18.46 -2.03 -0.47
C LEU A 341 18.12 -1.16 0.75
N LEU A 342 18.24 -1.70 1.96
CA LEU A 342 17.96 -0.98 3.20
C LEU A 342 18.85 0.26 3.36
N ARG A 343 20.16 0.18 3.08
CA ARG A 343 21.05 1.34 3.15
C ARG A 343 20.69 2.46 2.18
N ARG A 344 20.09 2.15 1.02
CA ARG A 344 19.52 3.16 0.14
C ARG A 344 18.28 3.77 0.79
N SER A 345 17.36 2.93 1.25
CA SER A 345 16.10 3.36 1.88
C SER A 345 16.28 4.10 3.21
N GLU A 346 17.37 3.86 3.94
CA GLU A 346 17.75 4.59 5.16
C GLU A 346 18.01 6.09 4.89
N LYS A 347 18.37 6.46 3.65
CA LYS A 347 18.53 7.87 3.23
C LYS A 347 17.22 8.53 2.80
N SER A 348 16.14 7.76 2.70
CA SER A 348 14.82 8.27 2.32
C SER A 348 14.16 9.02 3.48
N THR A 349 13.05 9.69 3.17
CA THR A 349 12.22 10.44 4.09
C THR A 349 11.79 9.60 5.31
N ASN A 350 11.54 8.30 5.11
CA ASN A 350 11.13 7.35 6.17
C ASN A 350 12.30 6.48 6.68
N GLY A 351 13.54 6.95 6.57
CA GLY A 351 14.76 6.16 6.88
C GLY A 351 14.80 5.50 8.27
N LYS A 352 14.07 6.03 9.26
CA LYS A 352 13.99 5.46 10.61
C LYS A 352 13.35 4.07 10.64
N ASP A 353 12.33 3.84 9.81
CA ASP A 353 11.63 2.56 9.78
C ASP A 353 12.53 1.47 9.17
N TYR A 354 13.31 1.85 8.15
CA TYR A 354 14.30 0.98 7.51
C TYR A 354 15.50 0.63 8.42
N LEU A 355 15.92 1.52 9.34
CA LEU A 355 16.94 1.20 10.34
C LEU A 355 16.51 0.02 11.22
N SER A 356 15.24 -0.02 11.63
CA SER A 356 14.71 -1.12 12.44
C SER A 356 14.75 -2.45 11.68
N LEU A 357 14.42 -2.43 10.38
CA LEU A 357 14.46 -3.60 9.49
C LEU A 357 15.90 -4.06 9.22
N SER A 358 16.85 -3.11 9.16
CA SER A 358 18.29 -3.35 9.04
C SER A 358 18.84 -4.08 10.26
N ASP A 359 18.43 -3.69 11.46
CA ASP A 359 18.84 -4.36 12.69
C ASP A 359 18.20 -5.75 12.85
N VAL A 360 16.95 -5.94 12.39
CA VAL A 360 16.34 -7.26 12.32
C VAL A 360 17.10 -8.16 11.35
N LEU A 361 17.44 -7.68 10.15
CA LEU A 361 18.20 -8.45 9.16
C LEU A 361 19.58 -8.87 9.69
N LYS A 362 20.30 -7.97 10.40
CA LYS A 362 21.58 -8.31 11.04
C LYS A 362 21.44 -9.40 12.09
N LYS A 363 20.37 -9.37 12.90
CA LYS A 363 20.10 -10.44 13.87
C LYS A 363 19.79 -11.77 13.17
N LEU A 364 18.99 -11.72 12.10
CA LEU A 364 18.71 -12.92 11.29
C LEU A 364 19.97 -13.50 10.67
N ALA A 365 20.91 -12.66 10.22
CA ALA A 365 22.19 -13.12 9.70
C ALA A 365 22.97 -13.94 10.74
N ILE A 366 22.98 -13.48 12.00
CA ILE A 366 23.61 -14.21 13.12
C ILE A 366 22.86 -15.53 13.39
N ASP A 367 21.53 -15.50 13.48
CA ASP A 367 20.72 -16.69 13.73
C ASP A 367 20.91 -17.77 12.62
N ILE A 368 21.01 -17.34 11.36
CA ILE A 368 21.27 -18.22 10.22
C ILE A 368 22.66 -18.84 10.33
N GLU A 369 23.69 -18.04 10.61
CA GLU A 369 25.06 -18.56 10.73
C GLU A 369 25.21 -19.53 11.91
N GLU A 370 24.60 -19.21 13.06
CA GLU A 370 24.57 -20.13 14.21
C GLU A 370 23.91 -21.45 13.86
N TRP A 371 22.82 -21.42 13.06
CA TRP A 371 22.13 -22.64 12.65
C TRP A 371 22.94 -23.44 11.63
N LEU A 372 23.52 -22.80 10.63
CA LEU A 372 24.39 -23.45 9.65
C LEU A 372 25.63 -24.05 10.33
N THR A 373 26.20 -23.37 11.33
CA THR A 373 27.30 -23.90 12.14
C THR A 373 26.88 -25.14 12.93
N LYS A 374 25.69 -25.11 13.54
CA LYS A 374 25.14 -26.29 14.24
C LYS A 374 24.92 -27.48 13.30
N LEU A 375 24.42 -27.23 12.09
CA LEU A 375 24.26 -28.27 11.07
C LEU A 375 25.62 -28.81 10.62
N ASP A 376 26.61 -27.95 10.43
CA ASP A 376 27.96 -28.34 10.02
C ASP A 376 28.64 -29.23 11.07
N LEU A 377 28.61 -28.81 12.34
CA LEU A 377 29.13 -29.58 13.49
C LEU A 377 28.41 -30.94 13.64
N ARG A 378 27.11 -30.98 13.34
CA ARG A 378 26.31 -32.20 13.41
C ARG A 378 26.66 -33.18 12.30
N VAL A 379 26.86 -32.68 11.09
CA VAL A 379 27.24 -33.51 9.93
C VAL A 379 28.68 -33.99 10.08
N SER A 380 29.61 -33.15 10.54
CA SER A 380 31.00 -33.57 10.80
C SER A 380 31.13 -34.52 12.00
N GLY A 381 30.14 -34.54 12.89
CA GLY A 381 30.20 -35.28 14.16
C GLY A 381 31.16 -34.68 15.18
N GLU A 382 31.60 -33.44 14.98
CA GLU A 382 32.42 -32.64 15.91
C GLU A 382 31.63 -32.19 17.14
N ASP A 383 30.30 -32.36 17.14
CA ASP A 383 29.46 -32.28 18.34
C ASP A 383 29.75 -33.39 19.38
N GLY A 384 30.64 -34.32 19.04
CA GLY A 384 31.12 -35.42 19.87
C GLY A 384 30.57 -36.78 19.45
N ILE A 385 29.56 -36.83 18.58
CA ILE A 385 28.94 -38.10 18.17
C ILE A 385 29.92 -39.00 17.46
N ALA A 386 30.71 -38.49 16.50
CA ALA A 386 31.66 -39.32 15.75
C ALA A 386 32.63 -40.03 16.70
N SER A 387 33.19 -39.29 17.67
CA SER A 387 34.11 -39.85 18.67
C SER A 387 33.47 -40.93 19.55
N GLN A 388 32.21 -40.74 19.95
CA GLN A 388 31.47 -41.68 20.80
C GLN A 388 31.11 -42.95 20.04
N VAL A 389 30.66 -42.81 18.78
CA VAL A 389 30.33 -43.93 17.88
C VAL A 389 31.57 -44.76 17.58
N ILE A 390 32.68 -44.13 17.18
CA ILE A 390 33.94 -44.82 16.86
C ILE A 390 34.51 -45.52 18.09
N ASN A 391 34.45 -44.89 19.27
CA ASN A 391 34.91 -45.53 20.51
C ASN A 391 34.07 -46.77 20.86
N LEU A 392 32.75 -46.69 20.74
CA LEU A 392 31.87 -47.84 20.97
C LEU A 392 32.10 -48.95 19.93
N GLN A 393 32.31 -48.57 18.66
CA GLN A 393 32.65 -49.51 17.59
C GLN A 393 33.92 -50.29 17.91
N ASN A 394 35.02 -49.60 18.24
CA ASN A 394 36.29 -50.24 18.59
C ASN A 394 36.14 -51.22 19.77
N GLN A 395 35.41 -50.83 20.82
CA GLN A 395 35.18 -51.70 21.97
C GLN A 395 34.40 -52.98 21.62
N LEU A 396 33.44 -52.87 20.70
CA LEU A 396 32.64 -54.01 20.24
C LEU A 396 33.42 -54.91 19.28
N GLU A 397 34.21 -54.34 18.37
CA GLU A 397 35.10 -55.09 17.47
C GLU A 397 36.18 -55.83 18.24
N ASP A 398 36.79 -55.19 19.24
CA ASP A 398 37.75 -55.82 20.16
C ASP A 398 37.11 -57.00 20.90
N ARG A 399 35.89 -56.80 21.43
CA ARG A 399 35.18 -57.89 22.11
C ARG A 399 34.79 -59.01 21.15
N GLN A 400 34.30 -58.69 19.96
CA GLN A 400 33.93 -59.68 18.94
C GLN A 400 35.15 -60.50 18.52
N THR A 401 36.30 -59.87 18.32
CA THR A 401 37.56 -60.53 17.97
C THR A 401 38.01 -61.48 19.08
N ALA A 402 38.00 -61.00 20.34
CA ALA A 402 38.32 -61.82 21.50
C ALA A 402 37.34 -63.01 21.66
N PHE A 403 36.06 -62.79 21.36
CA PHE A 403 35.03 -63.82 21.45
C PHE A 403 35.13 -64.85 20.31
N SER A 404 35.53 -64.42 19.11
CA SER A 404 35.66 -65.28 17.93
C SER A 404 36.83 -66.27 18.05
N ALA A 405 37.85 -65.93 18.84
CA ALA A 405 38.99 -66.81 19.13
C ALA A 405 38.68 -67.88 20.21
N ARG A 406 37.47 -67.89 20.77
CA ARG A 406 37.06 -68.75 21.89
C ARG A 406 36.61 -70.14 21.42
N ASP A 407 36.81 -71.13 22.29
CA ASP A 407 36.16 -72.44 22.20
C ASP A 407 34.66 -72.33 22.57
N LEU A 408 33.78 -72.47 21.57
CA LEU A 408 32.32 -72.35 21.69
C LEU A 408 31.64 -73.54 22.37
N ASP A 409 32.36 -74.64 22.60
CA ASP A 409 31.81 -75.84 23.24
C ASP A 409 32.05 -75.85 24.76
N LYS A 410 32.57 -74.74 25.32
CA LYS A 410 32.77 -74.53 26.76
C LYS A 410 31.93 -73.38 27.31
N PRO A 411 31.35 -73.52 28.53
CA PRO A 411 30.62 -72.45 29.19
C PRO A 411 31.51 -71.23 29.50
N LEU A 412 30.88 -70.08 29.79
CA LEU A 412 31.56 -68.84 30.12
C LEU A 412 32.10 -68.90 31.56
N PRO A 413 33.42 -68.74 31.81
CA PRO A 413 33.96 -68.58 33.15
C PRO A 413 33.26 -67.46 33.91
N GLN A 414 33.09 -67.63 35.22
CA GLN A 414 32.39 -66.66 36.08
C GLN A 414 33.01 -65.25 35.99
N SER A 415 34.35 -65.17 35.93
CA SER A 415 35.09 -63.91 35.79
C SER A 415 34.81 -63.21 34.45
N GLU A 416 34.81 -63.95 33.34
CA GLU A 416 34.49 -63.41 32.01
C GLU A 416 33.02 -62.98 31.92
N ARG A 417 32.12 -63.70 32.61
CA ARG A 417 30.70 -63.38 32.65
C ARG A 417 30.43 -62.09 33.41
N ALA A 418 31.13 -61.89 34.53
CA ALA A 418 31.07 -60.63 35.29
C ALA A 418 31.60 -59.45 34.45
N GLN A 419 32.75 -59.61 33.78
CA GLN A 419 33.31 -58.60 32.89
C GLN A 419 32.37 -58.27 31.72
N LEU A 420 31.71 -59.27 31.14
CA LEU A 420 30.75 -59.04 30.06
C LEU A 420 29.52 -58.26 30.55
N LYS A 421 28.99 -58.57 31.74
CA LYS A 421 27.89 -57.81 32.36
C LYS A 421 28.28 -56.35 32.54
N GLU A 422 29.48 -56.08 33.04
CA GLU A 422 30.00 -54.72 33.22
C GLU A 422 30.15 -54.00 31.86
N SER A 423 30.74 -54.64 30.86
CA SER A 423 30.84 -54.07 29.49
C SER A 423 29.46 -53.78 28.89
N LEU A 424 28.50 -54.70 29.00
CA LEU A 424 27.14 -54.50 28.49
C LEU A 424 26.43 -53.33 29.16
N THR A 425 26.62 -53.16 30.47
CA THR A 425 26.06 -52.03 31.21
C THR A 425 26.65 -50.72 30.71
N HIS A 426 27.98 -50.68 30.59
CA HIS A 426 28.70 -49.52 30.08
C HIS A 426 28.30 -49.16 28.63
N TRP A 427 28.26 -50.14 27.71
CA TRP A 427 27.83 -49.91 26.33
C TRP A 427 26.37 -49.46 26.25
N THR A 428 25.51 -50.01 27.09
CA THR A 428 24.11 -49.58 27.19
C THR A 428 24.01 -48.12 27.59
N ASP A 429 24.82 -47.67 28.55
CA ASP A 429 24.85 -46.28 29.00
C ASP A 429 25.44 -45.35 27.92
N GLN A 430 26.51 -45.78 27.24
CA GLN A 430 27.08 -45.06 26.08
C GLN A 430 26.07 -44.88 24.96
N ILE A 431 25.31 -45.93 24.61
CA ILE A 431 24.24 -45.84 23.62
C ILE A 431 23.15 -44.87 24.10
N GLY A 432 22.81 -44.88 25.39
CA GLY A 432 21.85 -43.93 25.98
C GLY A 432 22.31 -42.48 25.81
N ALA A 433 23.59 -42.21 26.05
CA ALA A 433 24.18 -40.89 25.82
C ALA A 433 24.15 -40.50 24.33
N LEU A 434 24.51 -41.42 23.42
CA LEU A 434 24.44 -41.20 21.97
C LEU A 434 23.03 -40.86 21.50
N VAL A 435 22.02 -41.62 21.94
CA VAL A 435 20.61 -41.36 21.60
C VAL A 435 20.16 -40.00 22.14
N ASN A 436 20.57 -39.61 23.35
CA ASN A 436 20.25 -38.30 23.89
C ASN A 436 20.88 -37.16 23.05
N THR A 437 22.14 -37.29 22.66
CA THR A 437 22.81 -36.31 21.78
C THR A 437 22.14 -36.26 20.40
N LEU A 438 21.72 -37.43 19.88
CA LEU A 438 21.02 -37.50 18.61
C LEU A 438 19.61 -36.88 18.68
N SER A 439 18.94 -36.99 19.82
CA SER A 439 17.58 -36.46 20.02
C SER A 439 17.48 -34.93 20.03
N ASN A 440 18.59 -34.23 20.26
CA ASN A 440 18.65 -32.77 20.20
C ASN A 440 18.75 -32.27 18.75
N THR A 441 17.74 -32.61 17.95
CA THR A 441 17.65 -32.27 16.53
C THR A 441 17.46 -30.76 16.33
N ALA A 442 17.99 -30.23 15.22
CA ALA A 442 17.79 -28.83 14.79
C ALA A 442 16.39 -28.55 14.18
N GLU A 443 15.40 -29.40 14.45
CA GLU A 443 14.05 -29.38 13.85
C GLU A 443 13.27 -28.10 14.19
N LYS A 444 13.46 -27.56 15.41
CA LYS A 444 12.84 -26.30 15.81
C LYS A 444 13.37 -25.13 14.97
N GLN A 445 14.66 -25.12 14.68
CA GLN A 445 15.32 -24.09 13.87
C GLN A 445 14.91 -24.18 12.40
N GLN A 446 14.70 -25.40 11.89
CA GLN A 446 14.23 -25.69 10.53
C GLN A 446 12.95 -24.94 10.15
N HIS A 447 12.05 -24.76 11.11
CA HIS A 447 10.79 -24.04 10.89
C HIS A 447 10.91 -22.56 11.26
N LYS A 448 11.59 -22.26 12.37
CA LYS A 448 11.65 -20.91 12.94
C LYS A 448 12.43 -19.94 12.06
N ILE A 449 13.61 -20.31 11.58
CA ILE A 449 14.50 -19.38 10.86
C ILE A 449 13.94 -18.99 9.49
N PRO A 450 13.50 -19.93 8.63
CA PRO A 450 12.84 -19.56 7.37
C PRO A 450 11.61 -18.69 7.59
N LEU A 451 10.77 -18.98 8.59
CA LEU A 451 9.60 -18.18 8.92
C LEU A 451 9.97 -16.74 9.33
N HIS A 452 11.04 -16.57 10.11
CA HIS A 452 11.51 -15.24 10.48
C HIS A 452 12.03 -14.44 9.28
N VAL A 453 12.71 -15.10 8.33
CA VAL A 453 13.15 -14.48 7.08
C VAL A 453 11.96 -14.07 6.21
N GLU A 454 10.92 -14.92 6.11
CA GLU A 454 9.67 -14.61 5.41
C GLU A 454 8.96 -13.41 6.03
N ASN A 455 8.81 -13.40 7.35
CA ASN A 455 8.20 -12.28 8.05
C ASN A 455 8.99 -10.97 7.86
N TRP A 456 10.32 -11.04 7.76
CA TRP A 456 11.15 -9.87 7.50
C TRP A 456 10.92 -9.33 6.08
N ILE A 457 10.89 -10.20 5.06
CA ILE A 457 10.70 -9.74 3.67
C ILE A 457 9.28 -9.23 3.44
N SER A 458 8.26 -9.84 4.03
CA SER A 458 6.89 -9.33 4.00
C SER A 458 6.77 -7.95 4.64
N LYS A 459 7.40 -7.72 5.80
CA LYS A 459 7.43 -6.39 6.43
C LYS A 459 8.14 -5.35 5.59
N LEU A 460 9.23 -5.74 4.91
CA LEU A 460 9.94 -4.85 3.99
C LEU A 460 9.04 -4.48 2.80
N LEU A 461 8.38 -5.46 2.19
CA LEU A 461 7.42 -5.24 1.10
C LEU A 461 6.30 -4.29 1.54
N ASP A 462 5.67 -4.55 2.69
CA ASP A 462 4.58 -3.73 3.22
C ASP A 462 5.03 -2.28 3.47
N GLN A 463 6.22 -2.08 4.03
CA GLN A 463 6.78 -0.73 4.26
C GLN A 463 7.00 0.00 2.93
N MET A 464 7.55 -0.67 1.92
CA MET A 464 7.84 -0.04 0.61
C MET A 464 6.56 0.29 -0.16
N ASN A 465 5.53 -0.56 -0.07
CA ASN A 465 4.21 -0.28 -0.61
C ASN A 465 3.56 0.91 0.11
N THR A 466 3.63 0.93 1.44
CA THR A 466 3.11 2.04 2.27
C THR A 466 3.76 3.36 1.88
N ASP A 467 5.09 3.39 1.72
CA ASP A 467 5.79 4.60 1.28
C ASP A 467 5.34 5.06 -0.12
N THR A 468 5.04 4.13 -1.03
CA THR A 468 4.55 4.43 -2.38
C THR A 468 3.14 5.00 -2.34
N ASP A 469 2.25 4.43 -1.54
CA ASP A 469 0.89 4.90 -1.35
C ASP A 469 0.86 6.30 -0.73
N VAL A 470 1.66 6.54 0.32
CA VAL A 470 1.79 7.85 0.97
C VAL A 470 2.26 8.91 -0.03
N ARG A 471 3.29 8.62 -0.84
CA ARG A 471 3.76 9.57 -1.88
C ARG A 471 2.67 9.88 -2.91
N ASN A 472 1.90 8.88 -3.34
CA ASN A 472 0.80 9.07 -4.29
C ASN A 472 -0.34 9.90 -3.70
N GLU A 473 -0.71 9.64 -2.45
CA GLU A 473 -1.74 10.38 -1.73
C GLU A 473 -1.32 11.84 -1.54
N GLU A 474 -0.10 12.10 -1.05
CA GLU A 474 0.43 13.45 -0.88
C GLU A 474 0.50 14.22 -2.20
N ASN A 475 0.98 13.60 -3.28
CA ASN A 475 1.04 14.24 -4.59
C ASN A 475 -0.35 14.63 -5.12
N THR A 476 -1.33 13.73 -4.95
CA THR A 476 -2.73 13.96 -5.38
C THR A 476 -3.40 15.04 -4.52
N LYS A 477 -3.12 15.05 -3.21
CA LYS A 477 -3.58 16.09 -2.29
C LYS A 477 -3.04 17.46 -2.67
N LEU A 478 -1.73 17.58 -2.91
CA LEU A 478 -1.10 18.84 -3.32
C LEU A 478 -1.65 19.36 -4.64
N HIS A 479 -1.86 18.45 -5.60
CA HIS A 479 -2.51 18.80 -6.86
C HIS A 479 -3.91 19.35 -6.64
N THR A 480 -4.73 18.66 -5.85
CA THR A 480 -6.09 19.10 -5.53
C THR A 480 -6.09 20.46 -4.82
N SER A 481 -5.17 20.68 -3.89
CA SER A 481 -5.01 21.96 -3.19
C SER A 481 -4.60 23.10 -4.13
N MET A 482 -3.68 22.85 -5.08
CA MET A 482 -3.26 23.83 -6.08
C MET A 482 -4.41 24.21 -7.01
N ILE A 483 -5.13 23.22 -7.57
CA ILE A 483 -6.30 23.48 -8.42
C ILE A 483 -7.39 24.23 -7.64
N SER A 484 -7.65 23.86 -6.38
CA SER A 484 -8.61 24.54 -5.51
C SER A 484 -8.22 26.01 -5.27
N TRP A 485 -6.93 26.26 -4.96
CA TRP A 485 -6.40 27.62 -4.78
C TRP A 485 -6.56 28.46 -6.06
N MET A 486 -6.25 27.89 -7.23
CA MET A 486 -6.41 28.54 -8.53
C MET A 486 -7.88 28.90 -8.82
N VAL A 487 -8.82 28.01 -8.49
CA VAL A 487 -10.27 28.27 -8.62
C VAL A 487 -10.70 29.37 -7.64
N HIS A 488 -10.22 29.35 -6.39
CA HIS A 488 -10.48 30.43 -5.44
C HIS A 488 -9.93 31.78 -5.91
N LEU A 489 -8.75 31.80 -6.52
CA LEU A 489 -8.16 33.02 -7.10
C LEU A 489 -9.06 33.61 -8.18
N LEU A 490 -9.64 32.79 -9.06
CA LEU A 490 -10.60 33.25 -10.07
C LEU A 490 -11.89 33.82 -9.46
N ILE A 491 -12.47 33.11 -8.48
CA ILE A 491 -13.72 33.52 -7.85
C ILE A 491 -13.55 34.84 -7.10
N LYS A 492 -12.46 34.96 -6.34
CA LYS A 492 -12.21 36.13 -5.50
C LYS A 492 -11.58 37.28 -6.28
N GLY A 493 -10.73 37.02 -7.27
CA GLY A 493 -10.11 38.05 -8.13
C GLY A 493 -11.12 38.87 -8.94
N GLY A 494 -12.31 38.32 -9.21
CA GLY A 494 -13.42 39.06 -9.82
C GLY A 494 -14.24 39.94 -8.85
N ARG A 495 -14.01 39.87 -7.52
CA ARG A 495 -14.89 40.48 -6.50
C ARG A 495 -14.15 41.23 -5.37
N GLU A 496 -12.93 40.84 -5.02
CA GLU A 496 -12.20 41.30 -3.84
C GLU A 496 -10.78 41.76 -4.20
N LYS A 497 -10.24 42.74 -3.47
CA LYS A 497 -8.82 43.12 -3.58
C LYS A 497 -7.96 42.07 -2.86
N PRO A 498 -6.75 41.76 -3.36
CA PRO A 498 -5.84 40.81 -2.71
C PRO A 498 -5.65 41.13 -1.22
N SER A 499 -5.73 40.12 -0.35
CA SER A 499 -5.59 40.24 1.10
C SER A 499 -4.44 39.37 1.62
N GLU A 500 -3.87 39.72 2.78
CA GLU A 500 -2.77 38.98 3.44
C GLU A 500 -3.09 37.49 3.66
N THR A 501 -4.37 37.15 3.79
CA THR A 501 -4.83 35.76 3.91
C THR A 501 -4.60 34.93 2.64
N TRP A 502 -4.68 35.52 1.44
CA TRP A 502 -4.42 34.80 0.18
C TRP A 502 -2.94 34.52 0.02
N ASP A 503 -2.11 35.48 0.42
CA ASP A 503 -0.66 35.32 0.44
C ASP A 503 -0.25 34.24 1.44
N HIS A 504 -0.93 34.15 2.59
CA HIS A 504 -0.67 33.09 3.57
C HIS A 504 -1.06 31.69 3.07
N GLU A 505 -2.25 31.54 2.48
CA GLU A 505 -2.70 30.26 1.87
C GLU A 505 -1.74 29.79 0.77
N PHE A 506 -1.30 30.71 -0.10
CA PHE A 506 -0.32 30.41 -1.15
C PHE A 506 1.06 30.07 -0.59
N GLN A 507 1.54 30.83 0.41
CA GLN A 507 2.83 30.56 1.05
C GLN A 507 2.86 29.19 1.73
N GLN A 508 1.76 28.80 2.39
CA GLN A 508 1.64 27.47 2.98
C GLN A 508 1.69 26.38 1.90
N LEU A 509 0.88 26.50 0.84
CA LEU A 509 0.88 25.54 -0.26
C LEU A 509 2.25 25.42 -0.93
N ASN A 510 2.94 26.54 -1.12
CA ASN A 510 4.28 26.57 -1.69
C ASN A 510 5.30 25.89 -0.77
N GLN A 511 5.21 26.09 0.55
CA GLN A 511 6.06 25.38 1.51
C GLN A 511 5.82 23.87 1.51
N GLU A 512 4.55 23.44 1.46
CA GLU A 512 4.20 22.02 1.37
C GLU A 512 4.73 21.39 0.07
N LEU A 513 4.61 22.08 -1.06
CA LEU A 513 5.18 21.66 -2.35
C LEU A 513 6.70 21.54 -2.32
N ILE A 514 7.40 22.56 -1.80
CA ILE A 514 8.86 22.55 -1.68
C ILE A 514 9.32 21.39 -0.78
N SER A 515 8.64 21.19 0.35
CA SER A 515 8.95 20.10 1.27
C SER A 515 8.76 18.74 0.61
N PHE A 516 7.62 18.52 -0.05
CA PHE A 516 7.32 17.27 -0.72
C PHE A 516 8.30 16.99 -1.88
N ASN A 517 8.60 17.99 -2.70
CA ASN A 517 9.57 17.85 -3.78
C ASN A 517 10.98 17.55 -3.24
N ALA A 518 11.39 18.20 -2.15
CA ALA A 518 12.67 17.91 -1.50
C ALA A 518 12.74 16.47 -0.98
N ASN A 519 11.67 15.99 -0.33
CA ASN A 519 11.55 14.62 0.15
C ASN A 519 11.62 13.61 -1.01
N LEU A 520 10.87 13.84 -2.08
CA LEU A 520 10.89 12.98 -3.26
C LEU A 520 12.26 12.96 -3.94
N MET A 521 12.95 14.10 -3.96
CA MET A 521 14.31 14.21 -4.49
C MET A 521 15.33 13.44 -3.63
N CYS A 522 15.18 13.47 -2.30
CA CYS A 522 15.98 12.64 -1.40
C CYS A 522 15.72 11.14 -1.65
N ASP A 523 14.46 10.75 -1.76
CA ASP A 523 14.06 9.35 -2.01
C ASP A 523 14.55 8.85 -3.38
N ALA A 524 14.62 9.75 -4.36
CA ALA A 524 15.09 9.48 -5.72
C ALA A 524 16.61 9.54 -5.89
N ALA A 525 17.38 9.97 -4.88
CA ALA A 525 18.76 10.43 -5.06
C ALA A 525 19.68 9.39 -5.72
N ASP A 526 19.57 8.13 -5.30
CA ASP A 526 20.39 7.01 -5.77
C ASP A 526 19.74 6.22 -6.94
N ILE A 527 18.65 6.74 -7.54
CA ILE A 527 17.90 6.11 -8.64
C ILE A 527 18.00 6.97 -9.90
N GLU A 528 18.19 6.34 -11.06
CA GLU A 528 18.22 7.04 -12.34
C GLU A 528 16.83 7.55 -12.71
N MET A 529 16.68 8.88 -12.86
CA MET A 529 15.39 9.55 -13.07
C MET A 529 15.27 10.12 -14.48
N ILE A 530 15.23 9.23 -15.47
CA ILE A 530 15.13 9.60 -16.88
C ILE A 530 13.71 9.32 -17.38
N SER A 531 13.09 10.30 -18.01
CA SER A 531 11.82 10.13 -18.74
C SER A 531 12.00 9.35 -20.05
N ASP A 532 10.92 8.85 -20.62
CA ASP A 532 10.91 8.22 -21.95
C ASP A 532 11.55 9.08 -23.05
N ASP A 533 11.45 10.41 -22.92
CA ASP A 533 12.04 11.40 -23.83
C ASP A 533 13.50 11.76 -23.49
N LYS A 534 14.15 10.99 -22.62
CA LYS A 534 15.53 11.19 -22.13
C LYS A 534 15.76 12.49 -21.35
N GLN A 535 14.70 13.11 -20.83
CA GLN A 535 14.82 14.28 -19.95
C GLN A 535 14.92 13.84 -18.50
N ASP A 536 15.79 14.52 -17.76
CA ASP A 536 15.93 14.35 -16.31
C ASP A 536 14.70 14.91 -15.60
N LEU A 537 13.91 14.03 -14.97
CA LEU A 537 12.66 14.38 -14.30
C LEU A 537 12.90 15.34 -13.13
N ARG A 538 14.10 15.30 -12.54
CA ARG A 538 14.48 16.14 -11.39
C ARG A 538 14.48 17.62 -11.75
N LYS A 539 14.71 17.96 -13.02
CA LYS A 539 14.71 19.35 -13.52
C LYS A 539 13.31 19.94 -13.70
N VAL A 540 12.28 19.10 -13.74
CA VAL A 540 10.88 19.53 -13.90
C VAL A 540 10.20 19.76 -12.55
N VAL A 541 10.75 19.15 -11.49
CA VAL A 541 10.25 19.22 -10.11
C VAL A 541 10.93 20.35 -9.31
N GLN A 542 12.10 20.83 -9.75
CA GLN A 542 12.75 22.08 -9.31
C GLN A 542 12.11 23.29 -9.96
#